data_AF-A0A9W9ZVL2-F1
#
_entry.id   AF-A0A9W9ZVL2-F1
#
_cell.length_a   1.000
_cell.length_b   1.000
_cell.length_c   1.000
_cell.angle_alpha   90.00
_cell.angle_beta   90.00
_cell.angle_gamma   90.00
#
_symmetry.space_group_name_H-M   'P 1'
#
loop_
_entity.id
_entity.type
_entity.pdbx_description
1 polymer ?
#
loop_
_entity_poly.entity_id
_entity_poly.type
_entity_poly.pdbx_seq_one_letter_code
_entity_poly.pdbx_strand_id
1 'polypeptide(L)'
;MDNVQCIGNESSLTNCTHDLQTLRRSIGFDAGVVCENGSERDLRIRLNASSVAYAGRVEVLLAGKWGAIDRYTWQLNDAHVACRQLGFTSAPSLLFEEQRSFLTPSGPRQQ
;
A
#
# COMPACT_ATOMS: atom_id res chain seq x y z
N MET A 1 -2.41 19.05 27.15
CA MET A 1 -3.03 17.90 27.85
C MET A 1 -1.86 17.07 28.25
N ASP A 2 -1.63 16.98 29.55
CA ASP A 2 -0.37 16.50 30.10
C ASP A 2 -0.69 15.44 31.14
N ASN A 3 0.31 14.61 31.45
CA ASN A 3 0.18 13.53 32.41
C ASN A 3 -1.05 12.64 32.14
N VAL A 4 -1.25 12.25 30.87
CA VAL A 4 -2.36 11.38 30.47
C VAL A 4 -2.13 9.98 31.03
N GLN A 5 -3.01 9.53 31.91
CA GLN A 5 -2.97 8.23 32.55
C GLN A 5 -4.26 7.46 32.24
N CYS A 6 -4.19 6.61 31.23
CA CYS A 6 -5.27 5.69 30.85
C CYS A 6 -5.10 4.34 31.55
N ILE A 7 -6.22 3.70 31.86
CA ILE A 7 -6.31 2.33 32.37
C ILE A 7 -6.21 1.32 31.22
N GLY A 8 -6.63 1.72 30.01
CA GLY A 8 -6.49 0.96 28.76
C GLY A 8 -7.81 0.46 28.17
N ASN A 9 -8.95 0.80 28.76
CA ASN A 9 -10.29 0.42 28.27
C ASN A 9 -11.17 1.63 27.96
N GLU A 10 -10.64 2.84 28.09
CA GLU A 10 -11.31 4.07 27.73
C GLU A 10 -11.55 4.14 26.21
N SER A 11 -12.71 4.66 25.80
CA SER A 11 -13.04 4.85 24.39
C SER A 11 -12.42 6.10 23.74
N SER A 12 -11.82 6.97 24.55
CA SER A 12 -11.22 8.24 24.12
C SER A 12 -10.18 8.69 25.14
N LEU A 13 -9.12 9.37 24.68
CA LEU A 13 -8.09 9.97 25.55
C LEU A 13 -8.68 10.99 26.54
N THR A 14 -9.80 11.64 26.19
CA THR A 14 -10.51 12.58 27.08
C THR A 14 -11.15 11.90 28.29
N ASN A 15 -11.36 10.58 28.22
CA ASN A 15 -11.95 9.81 29.33
C ASN A 15 -10.87 9.30 30.30
N CYS A 16 -9.59 9.40 29.93
CA CYS A 16 -8.48 9.08 30.82
C CYS A 16 -8.28 10.20 31.84
N THR A 17 -7.65 9.88 32.99
CA THR A 17 -7.19 10.92 33.92
C THR A 17 -6.11 11.74 33.23
N HIS A 18 -6.24 13.08 33.23
CA HIS A 18 -5.27 13.96 32.60
C HIS A 18 -5.32 15.37 33.19
N ASP A 19 -4.22 16.09 33.05
CA ASP A 19 -4.14 17.49 33.43
C ASP A 19 -4.53 18.39 32.26
N LEU A 20 -5.51 19.26 32.50
CA LEU A 20 -5.88 20.34 31.58
C LEU A 20 -4.91 21.51 31.80
N GLN A 21 -3.93 21.63 30.92
CA GLN A 21 -2.94 22.70 30.98
C GLN A 21 -3.59 24.06 30.70
N THR A 22 -3.62 24.95 31.69
CA THR A 22 -4.10 26.34 31.51
C THR A 22 -2.96 27.35 31.30
N LEU A 23 -1.70 27.00 31.60
CA LEU A 23 -0.64 28.02 31.73
C LEU A 23 0.79 27.65 31.30
N ARG A 24 1.04 26.45 30.75
CA ARG A 24 2.36 26.16 30.13
C ARG A 24 2.15 25.57 28.75
N ARG A 25 2.99 25.98 27.80
CA ARG A 25 3.04 25.41 26.46
C ARG A 25 4.20 24.41 26.52
N SER A 26 3.91 23.11 26.56
CA SER A 26 4.92 22.05 26.50
C SER A 26 5.56 22.04 25.11
N ILE A 27 6.55 22.91 24.88
CA ILE A 27 7.26 22.98 23.59
C ILE A 27 8.26 21.83 23.53
N GLY A 28 8.08 20.92 22.57
CA GLY A 28 9.07 19.87 22.24
C GLY A 28 8.87 18.51 22.92
N PHE A 29 7.72 18.25 23.54
CA PHE A 29 7.40 16.97 24.19
C PHE A 29 6.11 16.35 23.63
N ASP A 30 5.96 16.35 22.31
CA ASP A 30 4.79 15.77 21.67
C ASP A 30 4.82 14.24 21.81
N ALA A 31 3.72 13.67 22.32
CA ALA A 31 3.53 12.23 22.38
C ALA A 31 3.18 11.68 20.98
N GLY A 32 3.88 10.64 20.55
CA GLY A 32 3.61 9.92 19.30
C GLY A 32 3.19 8.47 19.55
N VAL A 33 2.42 7.90 18.63
CA VAL A 33 2.01 6.49 18.65
C VAL A 33 2.23 5.88 17.27
N VAL A 34 2.62 4.60 17.23
CA VAL A 34 2.51 3.77 16.03
C VAL A 34 1.35 2.81 16.28
N CYS A 35 0.23 3.02 15.60
CA CYS A 35 -0.90 2.13 15.68
C CYS A 35 -0.69 0.92 14.75
N GLU A 36 -1.00 -0.27 15.25
CA GLU A 36 -1.25 -1.39 14.35
C GLU A 36 -2.57 -1.14 13.63
N ASN A 37 -2.58 -1.26 12.30
CA ASN A 37 -3.83 -1.16 11.56
C ASN A 37 -4.62 -2.43 11.87
N GLY A 38 -5.79 -2.31 12.52
CA GLY A 38 -6.63 -3.43 12.95
C GLY A 38 -7.12 -4.34 11.82
N SER A 39 -6.74 -4.03 10.58
CA SER A 39 -6.73 -4.95 9.47
C SER A 39 -5.49 -5.86 9.54
N GLU A 40 -5.60 -6.99 10.22
CA GLU A 40 -4.78 -8.19 9.94
C GLU A 40 -4.93 -8.70 8.47
N ARG A 41 -5.55 -7.91 7.59
CA ARG A 41 -5.81 -8.15 6.17
C ARG A 41 -5.28 -7.04 5.25
N ASP A 42 -4.56 -6.04 5.78
CA ASP A 42 -3.91 -5.02 4.95
C ASP A 42 -2.65 -5.60 4.31
N LEU A 43 -2.87 -6.44 3.31
CA LEU A 43 -1.84 -6.86 2.37
C LEU A 43 -1.28 -5.60 1.73
N ARG A 44 -0.12 -5.13 2.20
CA ARG A 44 0.54 -3.97 1.62
C ARG A 44 1.02 -4.36 0.23
N ILE A 45 0.64 -3.58 -0.77
CA ILE A 45 1.12 -3.73 -2.13
C ILE A 45 1.96 -2.52 -2.55
N ARG A 46 2.88 -2.74 -3.49
CA ARG A 46 3.65 -1.69 -4.14
C ARG A 46 3.85 -1.99 -5.62
N LEU A 47 4.15 -0.95 -6.39
CA LEU A 47 4.69 -1.09 -7.74
C LEU A 47 6.22 -1.07 -7.66
N ASN A 48 6.87 -2.03 -8.31
CA ASN A 48 8.32 -2.14 -8.38
C ASN A 48 8.78 -2.30 -9.84
N ALA A 49 10.09 -2.18 -10.08
CA ALA A 49 10.74 -2.40 -11.38
C ALA A 49 10.23 -1.48 -12.50
N SER A 50 10.00 -0.21 -12.20
CA SER A 50 9.60 0.82 -13.18
C SER A 50 10.10 2.19 -12.76
N SER A 51 10.41 3.04 -13.74
CA SER A 51 10.72 4.46 -13.53
C SER A 51 9.47 5.34 -13.46
N VAL A 52 8.29 4.77 -13.71
CA VAL A 52 7.00 5.46 -13.75
C VAL A 52 6.23 5.20 -12.46
N ALA A 53 5.77 6.27 -11.79
CA ALA A 53 5.15 6.17 -10.47
C ALA A 53 3.82 5.36 -10.43
N TYR A 54 3.14 5.25 -11.57
CA TYR A 54 1.82 4.61 -11.69
C TYR A 54 1.85 3.30 -12.51
N ALA A 55 3.04 2.78 -12.81
CA ALA A 55 3.21 1.56 -13.59
C ALA A 55 4.35 0.73 -13.01
N GLY A 56 4.22 -0.60 -12.99
CA GLY A 56 5.29 -1.49 -12.54
C GLY A 56 4.77 -2.89 -12.20
N ARG A 57 5.68 -3.78 -11.81
CA ARG A 57 5.33 -5.10 -11.29
C ARG A 57 4.70 -4.94 -9.91
N VAL A 58 3.54 -5.54 -9.70
CA VAL A 58 2.88 -5.56 -8.39
C VAL A 58 3.59 -6.54 -7.46
N GLU A 59 3.97 -6.06 -6.28
CA GLU A 59 4.53 -6.87 -5.20
C GLU A 59 3.66 -6.76 -3.95
N VAL A 60 3.52 -7.87 -3.22
CA VAL A 60 2.73 -8.00 -1.99
C VAL A 60 3.68 -8.26 -0.83
N LEU A 61 3.46 -7.60 0.31
CA LEU A 61 4.18 -7.85 1.55
C LEU A 61 3.47 -8.96 2.34
N LEU A 62 4.10 -10.12 2.44
CA LEU A 62 3.60 -11.25 3.24
C LEU A 62 4.70 -11.73 4.20
N ALA A 63 4.38 -11.83 5.49
CA ALA A 63 5.32 -12.25 6.54
C ALA A 63 6.67 -11.49 6.50
N GLY A 64 6.61 -10.18 6.29
CA GLY A 64 7.80 -9.31 6.23
C GLY A 64 8.63 -9.41 4.94
N LYS A 65 8.18 -10.16 3.93
CA LYS A 65 8.88 -10.33 2.65
C LYS A 65 8.02 -9.86 1.48
N TRP A 66 8.66 -9.22 0.51
CA TRP A 66 8.02 -8.83 -0.75
C TRP A 66 8.05 -9.99 -1.73
N GLY A 67 6.88 -10.35 -2.26
CA GLY A 67 6.70 -11.37 -3.30
C GLY A 67 5.93 -10.83 -4.49
N ALA A 68 6.17 -11.40 -5.67
CA ALA A 68 5.43 -11.09 -6.89
C ALA A 68 4.17 -11.95 -7.00
N ILE A 69 3.16 -11.43 -7.70
CA ILE A 69 1.95 -12.19 -8.07
C ILE A 69 2.22 -12.98 -9.35
N ASP A 70 1.65 -14.18 -9.46
CA ASP A 70 1.79 -15.01 -10.67
C ASP A 70 1.14 -14.33 -11.88
N ARG A 71 1.92 -14.13 -12.94
CA ARG A 71 1.47 -13.45 -14.16
C ARG A 71 0.43 -14.23 -14.95
N TYR A 72 0.37 -15.56 -14.79
CA TYR A 72 -0.53 -16.40 -15.60
C TYR A 72 -1.99 -16.29 -15.15
N THR A 73 -2.21 -15.93 -13.89
CA THR A 73 -3.55 -15.77 -13.30
C THR A 73 -3.94 -14.30 -13.12
N TRP A 74 -2.99 -13.38 -13.30
CA TRP A 74 -3.21 -11.94 -13.14
C TRP A 74 -4.02 -11.36 -14.31
N GLN A 75 -5.23 -10.89 -14.01
CA GLN A 75 -6.16 -10.34 -15.00
C GLN A 75 -6.44 -8.85 -14.76
N LEU A 76 -7.10 -8.24 -15.74
CA LEU A 76 -7.39 -6.80 -15.72
C LEU A 76 -8.25 -6.40 -14.50
N ASN A 77 -9.19 -7.26 -14.09
CA ASN A 77 -10.02 -7.04 -12.90
C ASN A 77 -9.18 -6.99 -11.62
N ASP A 78 -8.18 -7.86 -11.49
CA ASP A 78 -7.26 -7.88 -10.35
C ASP A 78 -6.42 -6.60 -10.33
N ALA A 79 -5.93 -6.18 -11.50
CA ALA A 79 -5.20 -4.92 -11.65
C ALA A 79 -6.04 -3.69 -11.28
N HIS A 80 -7.34 -3.69 -11.57
CA HIS A 80 -8.24 -2.62 -11.12
C HIS A 80 -8.35 -2.55 -9.60
N VAL A 81 -8.34 -3.68 -8.90
CA VAL A 81 -8.33 -3.72 -7.43
C VAL A 81 -7.00 -3.19 -6.91
N ALA A 82 -5.87 -3.65 -7.47
CA ALA A 82 -4.54 -3.19 -7.06
C ALA A 82 -4.34 -1.69 -7.29
N CYS A 83 -4.74 -1.15 -8.44
CA CYS A 83 -4.68 0.30 -8.71
C CYS A 83 -5.49 1.10 -7.68
N ARG A 84 -6.71 0.67 -7.35
CA ARG A 84 -7.54 1.33 -6.32
C ARG A 84 -6.93 1.28 -4.94
N GLN A 85 -6.34 0.14 -4.57
CA GLN A 85 -5.66 -0.01 -3.29
C GLN A 85 -4.40 0.88 -3.19
N LEU A 86 -3.73 1.16 -4.31
CA LEU A 86 -2.61 2.10 -4.40
C LEU A 86 -3.04 3.57 -4.52
N GLY A 87 -4.34 3.88 -4.54
CA GLY A 87 -4.87 5.23 -4.64
C GLY A 87 -5.10 5.75 -6.06
N PHE A 88 -5.03 4.89 -7.09
CA PHE A 88 -5.37 5.22 -8.48
C PHE A 88 -6.81 4.83 -8.83
N THR A 89 -7.36 5.37 -9.91
CA THR A 89 -8.76 5.13 -10.30
C THR A 89 -8.99 3.72 -10.87
N SER A 90 -8.15 3.27 -11.80
CA SER A 90 -8.30 1.99 -12.51
C SER A 90 -7.01 1.57 -13.22
N ALA A 91 -6.99 0.36 -13.78
CA ALA A 91 -5.89 -0.15 -14.60
C ALA A 91 -6.32 -0.18 -16.08
N PRO A 92 -5.78 0.66 -16.98
CA PRO A 92 -6.18 0.69 -18.39
C PRO A 92 -5.64 -0.51 -19.19
N SER A 93 -4.55 -1.13 -18.73
CA SER A 93 -3.89 -2.26 -19.38
C SER A 93 -3.05 -3.04 -18.37
N LEU A 94 -2.68 -4.27 -18.73
CA LEU A 94 -1.70 -5.06 -18.00
C LEU A 94 -0.30 -4.81 -18.58
N LEU A 95 0.72 -4.78 -17.72
CA LEU A 95 2.12 -4.80 -18.14
C LEU A 95 2.52 -6.26 -18.31
N PHE A 96 2.54 -6.74 -19.55
CA PHE A 96 3.19 -8.00 -19.87
C PHE A 96 4.65 -7.70 -20.20
N GLU A 97 5.60 -8.30 -19.49
CA GLU A 97 6.98 -8.40 -19.95
C GLU A 97 7.05 -9.37 -21.15
N GLU A 98 6.47 -9.01 -22.30
CA GLU A 98 6.78 -9.69 -23.55
C GLU A 98 7.95 -8.98 -24.22
N GLN A 99 9.20 -9.39 -23.95
CA GLN A 99 10.32 -9.35 -24.90
C GLN A 99 11.47 -10.30 -24.51
N ARG A 100 11.26 -11.58 -24.75
CA ARG A 100 11.99 -12.30 -25.82
C ARG A 100 10.93 -13.21 -26.43
N SER A 101 10.18 -12.81 -27.46
CA SER A 101 10.64 -12.91 -28.84
C SER A 101 9.56 -12.34 -29.78
N PHE A 102 9.65 -11.07 -30.17
CA PHE A 102 8.96 -10.57 -31.36
C PHE A 102 10.00 -10.10 -32.38
N LEU A 103 10.60 -11.06 -33.08
CA LEU A 103 10.97 -10.87 -34.48
C LEU A 103 10.17 -11.85 -35.32
N THR A 104 8.92 -11.49 -35.60
CA THR A 104 8.39 -11.58 -36.97
C THR A 104 7.40 -10.43 -37.11
N PRO A 105 7.44 -9.71 -38.25
CA PRO A 105 6.43 -10.05 -39.25
C PRO A 105 6.94 -9.87 -40.69
N SER A 106 6.80 -10.91 -41.50
CA SER A 106 6.42 -10.74 -42.90
C SER A 106 5.78 -12.03 -43.39
N GLY A 107 4.45 -12.06 -43.50
CA GLY A 107 3.83 -12.94 -44.49
C GLY A 107 4.10 -12.42 -45.90
N PRO A 108 3.51 -13.00 -46.96
CA PRO A 108 2.85 -14.29 -47.07
C PRO A 108 3.68 -15.30 -47.87
N ARG A 109 3.19 -16.54 -47.89
CA ARG A 109 3.66 -17.65 -48.74
C ARG A 109 3.51 -17.27 -50.23
N GLN A 110 4.60 -17.28 -51.00
CA GLN A 110 4.57 -17.47 -52.46
C GLN A 110 5.76 -18.31 -52.94
N GLN A 111 5.41 -19.25 -53.82
CA GLN A 111 6.16 -20.31 -54.51
C GLN A 111 6.63 -21.48 -53.65
#